data_AF-A0AAE1N6J8-F1
#
_entry.id   AF-A0AAE1N6J8-F1
#
_cell.length_a   1.000
_cell.length_b   1.000
_cell.length_c   1.000
_cell.angle_alpha   90.00
_cell.angle_beta   90.00
_cell.angle_gamma   90.00
#
_symmetry.space_group_name_H-M   'P 1'
#
loop_
_entity.id
_entity.type
_entity.pdbx_description
1 polymer ?
#
loop_
_entity_poly.entity_id
_entity_poly.type
_entity_poly.pdbx_seq_one_letter_code
_entity_poly.pdbx_strand_id
1 'polypeptide(L)'
;MPIIRSLIHDMRSRSRRVVQDGSSMAEPVTDGLKQSSWANMPQELLREVLLRIENSESSWPPRKSVVACAGVCRSWREITKEIVKPPEVSAKITFPISVKQPGPRDNLLQCFIKRNRSSQTYYLFLSLTSALADDGKFLLAAHKCRRPTCTDYVISLNADDMSNGSYTYIGKLRSNFLGTKFTIYDGQPPHAGAKLSKSRSSRLVNLKQVSPRVPTGNYPVAHISYELNVLGSSRGPRRMNCVMDSIPVSAIEPGGVAPTQTDFSLSNIDVFPSFPFFRSKSKHMEKSESGPLGEQKDGVLVLRNKSPRWHEQLQCWCLNFHGRVTVASVKNFQLVASPENGVAGPEHEKIILQFGKVGKDLFTMDYRYPISAFQAFAICLSSFDTKIACE
;
A
#
# COMPACT_ATOMS: atom_id res chain seq x y z
N MET A 1 20.88 3.46 -25.93
CA MET A 1 19.69 2.79 -25.35
C MET A 1 19.63 1.26 -25.57
N PRO A 2 19.97 0.67 -26.74
CA PRO A 2 19.87 -0.79 -26.95
C PRO A 2 20.85 -1.60 -26.09
N ILE A 3 22.06 -1.06 -25.90
CA ILE A 3 23.15 -1.68 -25.14
C ILE A 3 22.77 -1.86 -23.66
N ILE A 4 22.11 -0.86 -23.06
CA ILE A 4 21.67 -0.92 -21.64
C ILE A 4 20.56 -1.96 -21.44
N ARG A 5 19.62 -2.08 -22.41
CA ARG A 5 18.56 -3.10 -22.35
C ARG A 5 19.10 -4.53 -22.50
N SER A 6 20.10 -4.73 -23.38
CA SER A 6 20.82 -5.99 -23.52
C SER A 6 21.55 -6.38 -22.22
N LEU A 7 22.18 -5.42 -21.54
CA LEU A 7 22.93 -5.66 -20.31
C LEU A 7 22.04 -6.01 -19.11
N ILE A 8 20.85 -5.40 -18.98
CA ILE A 8 19.86 -5.78 -17.95
C ILE A 8 19.36 -7.22 -18.15
N HIS A 9 19.26 -7.67 -19.41
CA HIS A 9 18.89 -9.05 -19.74
C HIS A 9 20.00 -10.05 -19.37
N ASP A 10 21.26 -9.70 -19.61
CA ASP A 10 22.41 -10.52 -19.22
C ASP A 10 22.57 -10.68 -17.69
N MET A 11 22.26 -9.62 -16.94
CA MET A 11 22.26 -9.69 -15.46
C MET A 11 21.18 -10.64 -14.92
N ARG A 12 20.01 -10.73 -15.59
CA ARG A 12 18.97 -11.72 -15.25
C ARG A 12 19.40 -13.16 -15.53
N SER A 13 20.17 -13.40 -16.60
CA SER A 13 20.67 -14.72 -16.98
C SER A 13 21.67 -15.27 -15.95
N ARG A 14 22.55 -14.42 -15.42
CA ARG A 14 23.54 -14.82 -14.40
C ARG A 14 22.94 -15.20 -13.05
N SER A 15 21.77 -14.65 -12.71
CA SER A 15 21.06 -14.98 -11.46
C SER A 15 20.36 -16.35 -11.48
N ARG A 16 20.31 -17.06 -12.62
CA ARG A 16 19.56 -18.33 -12.78
C ARG A 16 20.40 -19.59 -12.97
N ARG A 17 21.74 -19.54 -12.95
CA ARG A 17 22.56 -20.76 -13.02
C ARG A 17 22.78 -21.34 -11.62
N VAL A 18 21.92 -22.28 -11.24
CA VAL A 18 22.14 -23.22 -10.15
C VAL A 18 22.43 -24.58 -10.79
N VAL A 19 23.64 -25.08 -10.50
CA VAL A 19 24.14 -26.47 -10.56
C VAL A 19 24.18 -27.17 -11.91
N GLN A 20 25.40 -27.38 -12.41
CA GLN A 20 25.82 -28.69 -12.94
C GLN A 20 27.31 -28.90 -12.65
N ASP A 21 27.60 -30.05 -12.04
CA ASP A 21 28.93 -30.54 -11.66
C ASP A 21 29.84 -30.74 -12.87
N GLY A 22 31.13 -30.45 -12.68
CA GLY A 22 32.19 -30.73 -13.64
C GLY A 22 33.57 -30.42 -13.04
N SER A 23 34.21 -31.45 -12.51
CA SER A 23 35.59 -31.43 -12.02
C SER A 23 36.59 -31.09 -13.13
N SER A 24 37.47 -30.10 -12.92
CA SER A 24 38.91 -30.23 -13.18
C SER A 24 39.70 -28.95 -12.88
N MET A 25 40.79 -29.17 -12.14
CA MET A 25 42.08 -28.47 -12.10
C MET A 25 42.17 -27.00 -11.63
N ALA A 26 43.08 -26.83 -10.67
CA ALA A 26 43.34 -25.64 -9.90
C ALA A 26 44.15 -24.58 -10.68
N GLU A 27 43.67 -23.34 -10.61
CA GLU A 27 44.40 -22.12 -10.95
C GLU A 27 44.31 -21.18 -9.72
N PRO A 28 45.38 -20.42 -9.40
CA PRO A 28 45.41 -19.60 -8.20
C PRO A 28 44.40 -18.45 -8.32
N VAL A 29 43.38 -18.49 -7.49
CA VAL A 29 42.37 -17.44 -7.37
C VAL A 29 43.06 -16.18 -6.85
N THR A 30 43.34 -15.26 -7.76
CA THR A 30 43.63 -13.87 -7.41
C THR A 30 42.38 -13.31 -6.74
N ASP A 31 42.55 -12.87 -5.49
CA ASP A 31 41.54 -12.23 -4.66
C ASP A 31 41.19 -10.85 -5.25
N GLY A 32 40.39 -10.90 -6.31
CA GLY A 32 39.87 -9.76 -7.02
C GLY A 32 38.37 -9.66 -6.76
N LEU A 33 38.00 -9.14 -5.59
CA LEU A 33 36.74 -8.41 -5.43
C LEU A 33 36.75 -7.24 -6.42
N LYS A 34 36.50 -7.52 -7.71
CA LYS A 34 36.19 -6.53 -8.73
C LYS A 34 34.86 -5.92 -8.34
N GLN A 35 34.93 -4.94 -7.45
CA GLN A 35 33.87 -3.99 -7.19
C GLN A 35 33.37 -3.54 -8.57
N SER A 36 32.09 -3.77 -8.86
CA SER A 36 31.53 -3.53 -10.19
C SER A 36 31.98 -2.16 -10.68
N SER A 37 32.38 -2.01 -11.95
CA SER A 37 32.84 -0.73 -12.51
C SER A 37 31.87 0.44 -12.27
N TRP A 38 30.60 0.13 -12.02
CA TRP A 38 29.51 1.06 -11.68
C TRP A 38 29.46 1.52 -10.22
N ALA A 39 30.17 0.86 -9.31
CA ALA A 39 30.28 1.26 -7.91
C ALA A 39 31.14 2.53 -7.75
N ASN A 40 32.03 2.78 -8.72
CA ASN A 40 32.94 3.93 -8.75
C ASN A 40 32.44 5.07 -9.66
N MET A 41 31.22 4.99 -10.19
CA MET A 41 30.63 6.06 -10.97
C MET A 41 30.39 7.29 -10.07
N PRO A 42 30.82 8.51 -10.48
CA PRO A 42 30.51 9.74 -9.75
C PRO A 42 29.02 9.84 -9.45
N GLN A 43 28.66 10.21 -8.22
CA GLN A 43 27.27 10.19 -7.77
C GLN A 43 26.38 11.14 -8.59
N GLU A 44 26.94 12.24 -9.09
CA GLU A 44 26.28 13.23 -9.92
C GLU A 44 25.88 12.64 -11.28
N LEU A 45 26.80 11.92 -11.92
CA LEU A 45 26.54 11.24 -13.19
C LEU A 45 25.54 10.09 -13.01
N LEU A 46 25.67 9.34 -11.93
CA LEU A 46 24.70 8.29 -11.60
C LEU A 46 23.31 8.88 -11.39
N ARG A 47 23.19 9.98 -10.65
CA ARG A 47 21.93 10.70 -10.44
C ARG A 47 21.33 11.19 -11.75
N GLU A 48 22.14 11.75 -12.64
CA GLU A 48 21.69 12.21 -13.97
C GLU A 48 21.17 11.05 -14.84
N VAL A 49 21.88 9.92 -14.86
CA VAL A 49 21.46 8.72 -15.57
C VAL A 49 20.13 8.19 -15.02
N LEU A 50 20.02 8.04 -13.69
CA LEU A 50 18.80 7.55 -13.04
C LEU A 50 17.61 8.50 -13.25
N LEU A 51 17.84 9.82 -13.23
CA LEU A 51 16.81 10.82 -13.51
C LEU A 51 16.33 10.74 -14.96
N ARG A 52 17.25 10.54 -15.93
CA ARG A 52 16.88 10.30 -17.33
C ARG A 52 16.05 9.04 -17.49
N ILE A 53 16.39 7.96 -16.79
CA ILE A 53 15.62 6.71 -16.80
C ILE A 53 14.20 6.96 -16.26
N GLU A 54 14.08 7.60 -15.09
CA GLU A 54 12.78 7.93 -14.47
C GLU A 54 11.90 8.79 -15.40
N ASN A 55 12.48 9.79 -16.06
CA ASN A 55 11.77 10.65 -17.00
C ASN A 55 11.36 9.93 -18.29
N SER A 56 12.14 8.93 -18.72
CA SER A 56 11.85 8.16 -19.93
C SER A 56 10.78 7.08 -19.76
N GLU A 57 10.50 6.64 -18.53
CA GLU A 57 9.61 5.51 -18.23
C GLU A 57 8.38 5.92 -17.40
N SER A 58 7.39 6.51 -18.07
CA SER A 58 6.16 7.02 -17.42
C SER A 58 5.15 5.92 -17.03
N SER A 59 5.14 4.78 -17.73
CA SER A 59 4.17 3.70 -17.54
C SER A 59 4.81 2.33 -17.28
N TRP A 60 4.03 1.41 -16.73
CA TRP A 60 4.38 -0.01 -16.62
C TRP A 60 4.03 -0.74 -17.94
N PRO A 61 4.77 -1.77 -18.38
CA PRO A 61 5.95 -2.40 -17.76
C PRO A 61 7.33 -1.72 -17.98
N PRO A 62 7.55 -0.74 -18.88
CA PRO A 62 8.88 -0.13 -19.06
C PRO A 62 9.55 0.27 -17.75
N ARG A 63 8.79 0.86 -16.81
CA ARG A 63 9.21 1.28 -15.46
C ARG A 63 9.85 0.19 -14.59
N LYS A 64 9.87 -1.07 -15.04
CA LYS A 64 10.70 -2.15 -14.47
C LYS A 64 12.18 -1.80 -14.46
N SER A 65 12.68 -0.97 -15.38
CA SER A 65 14.10 -0.58 -15.38
C SER A 65 14.43 0.30 -14.18
N VAL A 66 13.58 1.27 -13.82
CA VAL A 66 13.73 2.07 -12.58
C VAL A 66 13.86 1.16 -11.35
N VAL A 67 13.01 0.13 -11.25
CA VAL A 67 13.06 -0.83 -10.14
C VAL A 67 14.35 -1.67 -10.19
N ALA A 68 14.78 -2.08 -11.38
CA ALA A 68 16.03 -2.81 -11.56
C ALA A 68 17.26 -1.99 -11.15
N CYS A 69 17.28 -0.69 -11.45
CA CYS A 69 18.34 0.23 -11.02
C CYS A 69 18.47 0.26 -9.48
N ALA A 70 17.35 0.34 -8.76
CA ALA A 70 17.35 0.28 -7.29
C ALA A 70 17.83 -1.08 -6.72
N GLY A 71 17.88 -2.12 -7.57
CA GLY A 71 18.37 -3.46 -7.25
C GLY A 71 19.88 -3.66 -7.44
N VAL A 72 20.59 -2.72 -8.08
CA VAL A 72 22.01 -2.90 -8.48
C VAL A 72 22.94 -2.94 -7.27
N CYS A 73 22.93 -1.89 -6.43
CA CYS A 73 23.72 -1.82 -5.20
C CYS A 73 23.10 -0.81 -4.21
N ARG A 74 23.63 -0.70 -2.99
CA ARG A 74 23.12 0.23 -1.95
C ARG A 74 23.11 1.69 -2.43
N SER A 75 24.21 2.16 -3.03
CA SER A 75 24.33 3.53 -3.55
C SER A 75 23.26 3.85 -4.60
N TRP A 76 23.08 2.97 -5.58
CA TRP A 76 22.04 3.13 -6.61
C TRP A 76 20.63 3.10 -6.01
N ARG A 77 20.40 2.25 -5.00
CA ARG A 77 19.12 2.16 -4.31
C ARG A 77 18.74 3.47 -3.63
N GLU A 78 19.65 4.05 -2.85
CA GLU A 78 19.38 5.31 -2.14
C GLU A 78 19.12 6.45 -3.10
N ILE A 79 19.94 6.60 -4.14
CA ILE A 79 19.75 7.66 -5.16
C ILE A 79 18.44 7.43 -5.92
N THR A 80 18.09 6.19 -6.27
CA THR A 80 16.83 5.91 -6.97
C THR A 80 15.62 6.19 -6.08
N LYS A 81 15.68 5.84 -4.79
CA LYS A 81 14.62 6.17 -3.80
C LYS A 81 14.43 7.68 -3.67
N GLU A 82 15.49 8.47 -3.74
CA GLU A 82 15.42 9.94 -3.68
C GLU A 82 14.80 10.55 -4.96
N ILE A 83 15.17 10.01 -6.13
CA ILE A 83 14.68 10.47 -7.43
C ILE A 83 13.19 10.14 -7.61
N VAL A 84 12.78 8.92 -7.27
CA VAL A 84 11.42 8.44 -7.45
C VAL A 84 10.50 9.08 -6.41
N LYS A 85 9.64 9.99 -6.85
CA LYS A 85 8.67 10.67 -5.98
C LYS A 85 7.56 9.71 -5.51
N PRO A 86 7.05 9.90 -4.27
CA PRO A 86 5.96 9.08 -3.74
C PRO A 86 4.68 9.21 -4.57
N PRO A 87 3.72 8.26 -4.48
CA PRO A 87 2.49 8.28 -5.27
C PRO A 87 1.65 9.54 -5.09
N GLU A 88 1.73 10.21 -3.93
CA GLU A 88 1.09 11.51 -3.71
C GLU A 88 1.50 12.55 -4.75
N VAL A 89 2.77 12.57 -5.13
CA VAL A 89 3.34 13.56 -6.07
C VAL A 89 3.43 12.99 -7.48
N SER A 90 3.85 11.74 -7.63
CA SER A 90 4.08 11.15 -8.94
C SER A 90 2.84 10.53 -9.58
N ALA A 91 1.80 10.23 -8.80
CA ALA A 91 0.69 9.35 -9.18
C ALA A 91 1.18 7.98 -9.71
N LYS A 92 2.36 7.50 -9.28
CA LYS A 92 2.95 6.23 -9.72
C LYS A 92 3.28 5.32 -8.55
N ILE A 93 2.83 4.07 -8.61
CA ILE A 93 3.22 3.02 -7.67
C ILE A 93 4.45 2.31 -8.24
N THR A 94 5.64 2.70 -7.81
CA THR A 94 6.90 2.19 -8.37
C THR A 94 7.44 1.03 -7.54
N PHE A 95 7.75 1.30 -6.27
CA PHE A 95 8.31 0.35 -5.33
C PHE A 95 7.23 -0.35 -4.50
N PRO A 96 7.53 -1.51 -3.89
CA PRO A 96 6.60 -2.18 -2.99
C PRO A 96 6.08 -1.27 -1.86
N ILE A 97 6.93 -0.39 -1.29
CA ILE A 97 6.54 0.51 -0.19
C ILE A 97 5.48 1.53 -0.62
N SER A 98 5.40 1.86 -1.91
CA SER A 98 4.43 2.80 -2.45
C SER A 98 2.97 2.36 -2.23
N VAL A 99 2.69 1.07 -1.97
CA VAL A 99 1.32 0.61 -1.64
C VAL A 99 0.86 1.05 -0.24
N LYS A 100 1.80 1.46 0.63
CA LYS A 100 1.56 2.00 1.98
C LYS A 100 1.59 3.53 2.01
N GLN A 101 1.91 4.17 0.89
CA GLN A 101 1.97 5.63 0.77
C GLN A 101 0.62 6.18 0.27
N PRO A 102 0.24 7.41 0.67
CA PRO A 102 -0.97 8.06 0.17
C PRO A 102 -0.99 8.16 -1.36
N GLY A 103 -2.19 8.07 -1.94
CA GLY A 103 -2.40 8.36 -3.37
C GLY A 103 -2.24 9.86 -3.70
N PRO A 104 -2.35 10.24 -4.98
CA PRO A 104 -2.32 11.63 -5.42
C PRO A 104 -3.54 12.41 -4.91
N ARG A 105 -3.45 13.74 -4.85
CA ARG A 105 -4.53 14.62 -4.35
C ARG A 105 -5.60 14.90 -5.40
N ASP A 106 -5.18 15.16 -6.63
CA ASP A 106 -6.04 15.73 -7.66
C ASP A 106 -6.88 14.68 -8.39
N ASN A 107 -6.30 13.50 -8.61
CA ASN A 107 -6.94 12.41 -9.36
C ASN A 107 -7.03 11.12 -8.54
N LEU A 108 -7.90 10.22 -8.99
CA LEU A 108 -7.98 8.87 -8.44
C LEU A 108 -6.93 7.99 -9.14
N LEU A 109 -6.13 7.26 -8.37
CA LEU A 109 -5.39 6.09 -8.85
C LEU A 109 -6.39 4.98 -9.13
N GLN A 110 -6.44 4.56 -10.39
CA GLN A 110 -7.37 3.55 -10.85
C GLN A 110 -6.78 2.15 -10.67
N CYS A 111 -7.49 1.30 -9.93
CA CYS A 111 -7.14 -0.10 -9.72
C CYS A 111 -8.35 -0.99 -9.99
N PHE A 112 -8.12 -2.30 -10.00
CA PHE A 112 -9.17 -3.30 -10.02
C PHE A 112 -8.82 -4.50 -9.13
N ILE A 113 -9.85 -5.18 -8.65
CA ILE A 113 -9.76 -6.37 -7.82
C ILE A 113 -10.29 -7.55 -8.63
N LYS A 114 -9.44 -8.56 -8.83
CA LYS A 114 -9.82 -9.89 -9.34
C LYS A 114 -10.03 -10.83 -8.15
N ARG A 115 -11.19 -11.45 -8.03
CA ARG A 115 -11.50 -12.41 -6.96
C ARG A 115 -11.43 -13.83 -7.50
N ASN A 116 -10.72 -14.71 -6.80
CA ASN A 116 -10.85 -16.15 -7.01
C ASN A 116 -11.67 -16.77 -5.87
N ARG A 117 -12.88 -17.24 -6.20
CA ARG A 117 -13.80 -17.80 -5.20
C ARG A 117 -13.37 -19.17 -4.70
N SER A 118 -12.68 -19.98 -5.51
CA SER A 118 -12.31 -21.35 -5.10
C SER A 118 -11.25 -21.33 -4.02
N SER A 119 -10.22 -20.49 -4.20
CA SER A 119 -9.14 -20.30 -3.22
C SER A 119 -9.43 -19.20 -2.21
N GLN A 120 -10.58 -18.52 -2.28
CA GLN A 120 -10.92 -17.40 -1.40
C GLN A 120 -9.85 -16.29 -1.41
N THR A 121 -9.24 -16.06 -2.57
CA THR A 121 -8.19 -15.06 -2.77
C THR A 121 -8.68 -13.85 -3.57
N TYR A 122 -8.03 -12.72 -3.35
CA TYR A 122 -8.33 -11.43 -3.94
C TYR A 122 -7.03 -10.81 -4.39
N TYR A 123 -6.97 -10.31 -5.61
CA TYR A 123 -5.77 -9.75 -6.19
C TYR A 123 -6.05 -8.32 -6.62
N LEU A 124 -5.24 -7.38 -6.13
CA LEU A 124 -5.29 -5.97 -6.48
C LEU A 124 -4.28 -5.70 -7.60
N PHE A 125 -4.74 -5.00 -8.63
CA PHE A 125 -3.93 -4.54 -9.74
C PHE A 125 -4.13 -3.05 -9.99
N LEU A 126 -3.06 -2.34 -10.32
CA LEU A 126 -3.12 -0.99 -10.88
C LEU A 126 -3.54 -1.08 -12.35
N SER A 127 -4.51 -0.28 -12.76
CA SER A 127 -4.94 -0.14 -14.16
C SER A 127 -3.87 0.64 -14.93
N LEU A 128 -3.43 0.13 -16.08
CA LEU A 128 -2.45 0.81 -16.95
C LEU A 128 -3.12 1.48 -18.13
N THR A 129 -4.30 0.98 -18.51
CA THR A 129 -5.17 1.60 -19.51
C THR A 129 -6.56 1.86 -18.92
N SER A 130 -7.35 2.67 -19.61
CA SER A 130 -8.76 2.90 -19.28
C SER A 130 -9.65 1.68 -19.59
N ALA A 131 -9.12 0.66 -20.26
CA ALA A 131 -9.85 -0.54 -20.63
C ALA A 131 -9.86 -1.58 -19.50
N LEU A 132 -11.03 -2.14 -19.20
CA LEU A 132 -11.19 -3.19 -18.18
C LEU A 132 -10.59 -4.55 -18.55
N ALA A 133 -10.13 -4.73 -19.79
CA ALA A 133 -9.49 -5.95 -20.28
C ALA A 133 -7.97 -6.00 -19.97
N ASP A 134 -7.43 -5.01 -19.27
CA ASP A 134 -6.02 -4.92 -18.93
C ASP A 134 -5.61 -5.97 -17.87
N ASP A 135 -4.42 -6.55 -18.04
CA ASP A 135 -3.80 -7.41 -17.04
C ASP A 135 -3.28 -6.59 -15.84
N GLY A 136 -3.03 -5.29 -16.05
CA GLY A 136 -2.63 -4.35 -15.01
C GLY A 136 -1.26 -4.65 -14.41
N LYS A 137 -0.85 -3.83 -13.43
CA LYS A 137 0.31 -4.12 -12.57
C LYS A 137 -0.17 -4.70 -11.25
N PHE A 138 0.21 -5.94 -10.94
CA PHE A 138 -0.05 -6.56 -9.64
C PHE A 138 0.52 -5.70 -8.49
N LEU A 139 -0.30 -5.49 -7.45
CA LEU A 139 0.07 -4.73 -6.27
C LEU A 139 0.04 -5.58 -5.00
N LEU A 140 -1.10 -6.23 -4.72
CA LEU A 140 -1.36 -6.94 -3.46
C LEU A 140 -2.21 -8.18 -3.69
N ALA A 141 -2.00 -9.19 -2.86
CA ALA A 141 -2.91 -10.32 -2.72
C ALA A 141 -3.50 -10.35 -1.31
N ALA A 142 -4.73 -10.85 -1.19
CA ALA A 142 -5.34 -11.14 0.08
C ALA A 142 -6.01 -12.51 0.09
N HIS A 143 -5.84 -13.25 1.17
CA HIS A 143 -6.47 -14.55 1.38
C HIS A 143 -7.45 -14.49 2.55
N LYS A 144 -8.71 -14.89 2.30
CA LYS A 144 -9.77 -14.92 3.32
C LYS A 144 -9.72 -16.22 4.11
N CYS A 145 -9.42 -16.11 5.40
CA CYS A 145 -9.44 -17.19 6.38
C CYS A 145 -10.65 -17.04 7.30
N ARG A 146 -11.67 -17.88 7.14
CA ARG A 146 -12.82 -17.93 8.05
C ARG A 146 -12.43 -18.66 9.34
N ARG A 147 -12.68 -18.04 10.49
CA ARG A 147 -12.52 -18.63 11.83
C ARG A 147 -13.90 -18.76 12.50
N PRO A 148 -14.03 -19.54 13.58
CA PRO A 148 -15.30 -19.66 14.31
C PRO A 148 -15.83 -18.31 14.81
N THR A 149 -14.96 -17.43 15.31
CA THR A 149 -15.36 -16.17 15.96
C THR A 149 -15.15 -14.92 15.10
N CYS A 150 -14.45 -15.03 13.98
CA CYS A 150 -14.08 -13.90 13.14
C CYS A 150 -13.71 -14.34 11.73
N THR A 151 -13.42 -13.39 10.85
CA THR A 151 -12.83 -13.68 9.54
C THR A 151 -11.61 -12.78 9.36
N ASP A 152 -10.49 -13.41 9.03
CA ASP A 152 -9.24 -12.71 8.75
C ASP A 152 -9.02 -12.66 7.24
N TYR A 153 -8.59 -11.52 6.71
CA TYR A 153 -8.02 -11.42 5.38
C TYR A 153 -6.55 -11.07 5.55
N VAL A 154 -5.66 -12.00 5.23
CA VAL A 154 -4.21 -11.80 5.30
C VAL A 154 -3.77 -11.13 4.00
N ILE A 155 -3.08 -9.99 4.07
CA ILE A 155 -2.69 -9.17 2.92
C ILE A 155 -1.17 -9.25 2.73
N SER A 156 -0.74 -9.53 1.50
CA SER A 156 0.64 -9.79 1.12
C SER A 156 1.04 -9.05 -0.17
N LEU A 157 2.34 -8.77 -0.31
CA LEU A 157 2.98 -8.29 -1.53
C LEU A 157 3.25 -9.41 -2.55
N ASN A 158 3.06 -10.67 -2.17
CA ASN A 158 3.26 -11.81 -3.05
C ASN A 158 1.95 -12.61 -3.19
N ALA A 159 1.57 -12.90 -4.44
CA ALA A 159 0.38 -13.68 -4.78
C ALA A 159 0.48 -15.14 -4.32
N ASP A 160 1.70 -15.69 -4.26
CA ASP A 160 1.94 -17.11 -3.98
C ASP A 160 2.22 -17.37 -2.50
N ASP A 161 2.48 -16.33 -1.69
CA ASP A 161 2.75 -16.44 -0.26
C ASP A 161 1.90 -15.44 0.55
N MET A 162 0.84 -15.97 1.16
CA MET A 162 -0.12 -15.21 1.97
C MET A 162 -0.11 -15.67 3.44
N SER A 163 1.04 -16.16 3.93
CA SER A 163 1.19 -16.58 5.32
C SER A 163 1.49 -15.40 6.25
N ASN A 164 0.95 -15.40 7.48
CA ASN A 164 1.16 -14.31 8.46
C ASN A 164 2.62 -14.14 8.91
N GLY A 165 3.45 -15.18 8.74
CA GLY A 165 4.88 -15.17 9.08
C GLY A 165 5.79 -14.88 7.89
N SER A 166 5.22 -14.66 6.70
CA SER A 166 6.00 -14.34 5.50
C SER A 166 6.65 -12.96 5.62
N TYR A 167 7.82 -12.82 5.02
CA TYR A 167 8.46 -11.51 4.80
C TYR A 167 7.66 -10.62 3.84
N THR A 168 6.70 -11.18 3.10
CA THR A 168 5.83 -10.46 2.16
C THR A 168 4.50 -10.03 2.78
N TYR A 169 4.23 -10.45 4.02
CA TYR A 169 3.08 -9.99 4.80
C TYR A 169 3.18 -8.49 5.08
N ILE A 170 2.10 -7.76 4.81
CA ILE A 170 2.04 -6.30 5.07
C ILE A 170 0.91 -5.88 5.99
N GLY A 171 -0.03 -6.77 6.32
CA GLY A 171 -1.14 -6.45 7.19
C GLY A 171 -2.31 -7.41 7.06
N LYS A 172 -3.39 -7.11 7.80
CA LYS A 172 -4.56 -7.97 7.90
C LYS A 172 -5.83 -7.17 8.17
N LEU A 173 -6.94 -7.57 7.56
CA LEU A 173 -8.27 -7.14 7.95
C LEU A 173 -8.92 -8.22 8.82
N ARG A 174 -9.51 -7.86 9.95
CA ARG A 174 -10.24 -8.80 10.82
C ARG A 174 -11.67 -8.33 11.02
N SER A 175 -12.64 -9.19 10.75
CA SER A 175 -14.05 -8.94 11.08
C SER A 175 -14.39 -9.36 12.51
N ASN A 176 -15.41 -8.76 13.09
CA ASN A 176 -16.08 -9.30 14.26
C ASN A 176 -16.90 -10.55 13.87
N PHE A 177 -17.50 -11.19 14.87
CA PHE A 177 -18.31 -12.39 14.65
C PHE A 177 -19.44 -12.15 13.63
N LEU A 178 -20.16 -11.04 13.77
CA LEU A 178 -21.32 -10.69 12.94
C LEU A 178 -20.96 -10.18 11.53
N GLY A 179 -19.71 -9.80 11.27
CA GLY A 179 -19.30 -9.22 9.99
C GLY A 179 -19.77 -7.77 9.79
N THR A 180 -20.01 -7.06 10.88
CA THR A 180 -20.51 -5.67 10.90
C THR A 180 -19.45 -4.67 11.32
N LYS A 181 -18.40 -5.14 12.00
CA LYS A 181 -17.25 -4.32 12.40
C LYS A 181 -15.98 -4.99 11.94
N PHE A 182 -15.03 -4.20 11.44
CA PHE A 182 -13.74 -4.70 10.99
C PHE A 182 -12.63 -3.80 11.53
N THR A 183 -11.46 -4.41 11.75
CA THR A 183 -10.23 -3.70 12.12
C THR A 183 -9.16 -4.00 11.09
N ILE A 184 -8.52 -2.95 10.57
CA ILE A 184 -7.36 -3.04 9.69
C ILE A 184 -6.12 -2.98 10.58
N TYR A 185 -5.24 -3.98 10.42
CA TYR A 185 -3.95 -4.07 11.09
C TYR A 185 -2.82 -3.91 10.09
N ASP A 186 -1.90 -2.99 10.37
CA ASP A 186 -0.61 -2.92 9.70
C ASP A 186 0.37 -3.94 10.30
N GLY A 187 1.22 -4.51 9.45
CA GLY A 187 2.31 -5.41 9.82
C GLY A 187 3.50 -4.69 10.46
N GLN A 188 3.63 -3.38 10.21
CA GLN A 188 4.68 -2.51 10.74
C GLN A 188 4.07 -1.33 11.52
N PRO A 189 4.79 -0.73 12.48
CA PRO A 189 4.28 0.42 13.22
C PRO A 189 4.11 1.62 12.26
N PRO A 190 2.90 2.21 12.16
CA PRO A 190 2.63 3.34 11.25
C PRO A 190 3.34 4.65 11.66
N HIS A 191 3.70 4.80 12.93
CA HIS A 191 4.41 5.95 13.48
C HIS A 191 5.21 5.54 14.73
N ALA A 192 6.17 6.38 15.13
CA ALA A 192 6.95 6.16 16.36
C ALA A 192 6.02 6.15 17.59
N GLY A 193 6.02 5.06 18.36
CA GLY A 193 5.15 4.89 19.54
C GLY A 193 3.83 4.16 19.27
N ALA A 194 3.57 3.68 18.05
CA ALA A 194 2.37 2.92 17.73
C ALA A 194 2.21 1.68 18.64
N LYS A 195 1.02 1.52 19.22
CA LYS A 195 0.72 0.42 20.16
C LYS A 195 0.40 -0.86 19.40
N LEU A 196 1.12 -1.93 19.75
CA LEU A 196 0.87 -3.26 19.23
C LEU A 196 -0.42 -3.85 19.84
N SER A 197 -1.33 -4.35 19.01
CA SER A 197 -2.48 -5.12 19.49
C SER A 197 -2.03 -6.51 19.93
N LYS A 198 -2.03 -6.76 21.23
CA LYS A 198 -1.79 -8.10 21.81
C LYS A 198 -3.00 -9.00 21.51
N SER A 199 -2.87 -9.95 20.58
CA SER A 199 -3.93 -10.93 20.30
C SER A 199 -3.54 -12.30 20.82
N ARG A 200 -4.41 -12.95 21.60
CA ARG A 200 -4.21 -14.33 22.09
C ARG A 200 -4.04 -15.38 20.96
N SER A 201 -4.32 -15.01 19.70
CA SER A 201 -4.14 -15.89 18.53
C SER A 201 -2.74 -15.82 17.92
N SER A 202 -1.87 -14.88 18.31
CA SER A 202 -0.44 -14.96 18.01
C SER A 202 0.18 -15.88 19.06
N ARG A 203 -0.04 -17.19 18.93
CA ARG A 203 0.93 -18.11 19.53
C ARG A 203 2.26 -17.70 18.91
N LEU A 204 3.17 -17.22 19.74
CA LEU A 204 4.57 -17.08 19.39
C LEU A 204 4.95 -18.33 18.62
N VAL A 205 5.27 -18.16 17.33
CA VAL A 205 6.10 -19.15 16.65
C VAL A 205 7.47 -18.98 17.30
N ASN A 206 7.62 -19.60 18.48
CA ASN A 206 8.90 -19.85 19.12
C ASN A 206 9.63 -20.88 18.25
N LEU A 207 10.19 -20.42 17.14
CA LEU A 207 11.37 -21.04 16.58
C LEU A 207 12.53 -20.22 17.11
N LYS A 208 13.39 -20.88 17.89
CA LYS A 208 14.66 -20.37 18.41
C LYS A 208 15.39 -19.55 17.33
N GLN A 209 15.20 -18.24 17.31
CA GLN A 209 15.95 -17.35 16.43
C GLN A 209 16.28 -16.09 17.21
N VAL A 210 17.50 -16.09 17.74
CA VAL A 210 18.17 -14.96 18.39
C VAL A 210 18.50 -13.94 17.29
N SER A 211 17.53 -13.11 16.93
CA SER A 211 17.72 -11.96 16.05
C SER A 211 16.85 -10.83 16.59
N PRO A 212 17.38 -9.59 16.70
CA PRO A 212 16.61 -8.44 17.15
C PRO A 212 15.66 -8.02 16.03
N ARG A 213 14.63 -8.81 15.77
CA ARG A 213 13.55 -8.45 14.85
C ARG A 213 12.57 -7.54 15.60
N VAL A 214 12.30 -6.35 15.04
CA VAL A 214 11.07 -5.62 15.37
C VAL A 214 9.92 -6.59 15.11
N PRO A 215 9.06 -6.92 16.08
CA PRO A 215 8.03 -7.92 15.87
C PRO A 215 7.12 -7.50 14.72
N THR A 216 6.97 -8.34 13.69
CA THR A 216 5.86 -8.21 12.73
C THR A 216 4.58 -8.16 13.53
N GLY A 217 3.99 -6.97 13.61
CA GLY A 217 2.97 -6.64 14.58
C GLY A 217 1.58 -6.68 13.96
N ASN A 218 0.56 -6.63 14.81
CA ASN A 218 -0.78 -6.24 14.38
C ASN A 218 -1.03 -4.85 14.97
N TYR A 219 -0.70 -3.80 14.22
CA TYR A 219 -0.92 -2.41 14.63
C TYR A 219 -2.26 -1.93 14.07
N PRO A 220 -3.29 -1.68 14.89
CA PRO A 220 -4.57 -1.19 14.37
C PRO A 220 -4.37 0.20 13.75
N VAL A 221 -4.85 0.37 12.52
CA VAL A 221 -4.70 1.63 11.75
C VAL A 221 -6.02 2.19 11.24
N ALA A 222 -7.09 1.39 11.25
CA ALA A 222 -8.43 1.84 10.92
C ALA A 222 -9.49 0.85 11.42
N HIS A 223 -10.69 1.37 11.64
CA HIS A 223 -11.88 0.62 11.99
C HIS A 223 -13.01 0.88 10.99
N ILE A 224 -13.69 -0.18 10.56
CA ILE A 224 -14.84 -0.10 9.66
C ILE A 224 -16.06 -0.58 10.41
N SER A 225 -17.18 0.12 10.27
CA SER A 225 -18.46 -0.29 10.81
C SER A 225 -19.56 -0.14 9.77
N TYR A 226 -20.40 -1.15 9.68
CA TYR A 226 -21.63 -1.15 8.92
C TYR A 226 -22.79 -0.99 9.89
N GLU A 227 -23.65 -0.01 9.64
CA GLU A 227 -24.88 0.14 10.42
C GLU A 227 -25.81 -1.03 10.14
N LEU A 228 -26.32 -1.62 11.21
CA LEU A 228 -27.34 -2.65 11.15
C LEU A 228 -28.71 -2.00 10.99
N ASN A 229 -29.43 -2.39 9.96
CA ASN A 229 -30.82 -1.99 9.79
C ASN A 229 -31.67 -2.84 10.76
N VAL A 230 -32.03 -2.27 11.91
CA VAL A 230 -32.93 -2.93 12.87
C VAL A 230 -34.37 -2.50 12.55
N LEU A 231 -35.24 -3.47 12.26
CA LEU A 231 -36.71 -3.34 12.11
C LEU A 231 -37.22 -2.38 11.01
N GLY A 232 -37.41 -2.93 9.80
CA GLY A 232 -38.45 -2.48 8.84
C GLY A 232 -38.34 -1.09 8.20
N SER A 233 -37.35 -0.27 8.55
CA SER A 233 -37.38 1.18 8.26
C SER A 233 -36.25 1.74 7.38
N SER A 234 -35.41 0.91 6.77
CA SER A 234 -34.42 1.40 5.79
C SER A 234 -34.28 0.48 4.58
N ARG A 235 -35.18 0.63 3.60
CA ARG A 235 -34.94 0.20 2.22
C ARG A 235 -33.88 1.12 1.58
N GLY A 236 -32.62 1.00 2.01
CA GLY A 236 -31.53 1.84 1.53
C GLY A 236 -30.16 1.15 1.58
N PRO A 237 -29.15 1.65 0.82
CA PRO A 237 -27.78 1.16 0.87
C PRO A 237 -27.21 1.16 2.29
N ARG A 238 -26.39 0.16 2.63
CA ARG A 238 -25.78 0.04 3.96
C ARG A 238 -24.91 1.26 4.25
N ARG A 239 -25.14 1.87 5.41
CA ARG A 239 -24.29 2.96 5.89
C ARG A 239 -22.97 2.40 6.40
N MET A 240 -21.89 2.97 5.90
CA MET A 240 -20.53 2.52 6.15
C MET A 240 -19.74 3.68 6.73
N ASN A 241 -19.15 3.46 7.91
CA ASN A 241 -18.31 4.43 8.60
C ASN A 241 -16.91 3.81 8.78
N CYS A 242 -15.88 4.47 8.23
CA CYS A 242 -14.49 4.08 8.37
C CYS A 242 -13.73 5.15 9.18
N VAL A 243 -13.28 4.80 10.38
CA VAL A 243 -12.42 5.64 11.21
C VAL A 243 -10.97 5.31 10.86
N MET A 244 -10.21 6.29 10.38
CA MET A 244 -8.83 6.11 9.93
C MET A 244 -7.86 6.51 11.04
N ASP A 245 -7.67 5.66 12.06
CA ASP A 245 -6.91 5.97 13.30
C ASP A 245 -5.51 6.54 13.05
N SER A 246 -4.87 6.16 11.94
CA SER A 246 -3.55 6.67 11.59
C SER A 246 -3.57 8.02 10.88
N ILE A 247 -4.71 8.52 10.40
CA ILE A 247 -4.80 9.73 9.55
C ILE A 247 -5.60 10.82 10.27
N PRO A 248 -5.01 12.00 10.53
CA PRO A 248 -5.74 13.10 11.14
C PRO A 248 -6.75 13.74 10.18
N VAL A 249 -7.76 14.43 10.71
CA VAL A 249 -8.72 15.22 9.91
C VAL A 249 -8.00 16.34 9.17
N SER A 250 -7.02 17.00 9.78
CA SER A 250 -6.20 18.03 9.13
C SER A 250 -5.55 17.58 7.82
N ALA A 251 -5.36 16.28 7.61
CA ALA A 251 -4.73 15.75 6.41
C ALA A 251 -5.44 16.20 5.11
N ILE A 252 -6.77 16.31 5.11
CA ILE A 252 -7.55 16.67 3.91
C ILE A 252 -7.58 18.17 3.61
N GLU A 253 -7.10 19.01 4.54
CA GLU A 253 -7.05 20.45 4.36
C GLU A 253 -5.93 20.85 3.39
N PRO A 254 -5.98 22.05 2.78
CA PRO A 254 -4.90 22.56 1.95
C PRO A 254 -3.56 22.57 2.71
N GLY A 255 -2.57 21.82 2.21
CA GLY A 255 -1.26 21.67 2.87
C GLY A 255 -1.21 20.65 4.01
N GLY A 256 -2.34 20.02 4.37
CA GLY A 256 -2.39 18.96 5.36
C GLY A 256 -1.58 17.73 4.95
N VAL A 257 -1.00 16.99 5.91
CA VAL A 257 -0.08 15.88 5.62
C VAL A 257 -0.60 14.57 6.22
N ALA A 258 -0.68 13.53 5.39
CA ALA A 258 -0.99 12.18 5.83
C ALA A 258 0.31 11.42 6.16
N PRO A 259 0.30 10.53 7.16
CA PRO A 259 1.46 9.72 7.48
C PRO A 259 1.88 8.89 6.27
N THR A 260 3.16 9.03 5.90
CA THR A 260 3.74 8.39 4.73
C THR A 260 4.84 7.45 5.18
N GLN A 261 4.64 6.14 5.03
CA GLN A 261 5.67 5.15 5.31
C GLN A 261 6.74 5.21 4.21
N THR A 262 8.00 5.40 4.61
CA THR A 262 9.14 5.56 3.68
C THR A 262 9.94 4.27 3.49
N ASP A 263 9.84 3.32 4.42
CA ASP A 263 10.47 2.00 4.28
C ASP A 263 9.65 0.92 4.99
N PHE A 264 9.80 -0.33 4.53
CA PHE A 264 9.47 -1.47 5.37
C PHE A 264 10.67 -1.69 6.27
N SER A 265 10.48 -1.75 7.59
CA SER A 265 11.56 -2.12 8.53
C SER A 265 12.02 -3.57 8.25
N LEU A 266 12.88 -3.74 7.25
CA LEU A 266 13.53 -4.99 6.92
C LEU A 266 14.65 -5.20 7.93
N SER A 267 14.49 -6.19 8.80
CA SER A 267 15.55 -6.62 9.71
C SER A 267 16.78 -7.08 8.89
N ASN A 268 17.91 -6.38 9.07
CA ASN A 268 19.29 -6.73 8.73
C ASN A 268 19.62 -7.27 7.33
N ILE A 269 20.22 -6.40 6.50
CA ILE A 269 21.33 -6.80 5.62
C ILE A 269 22.55 -5.99 6.08
N ASP A 270 23.43 -6.61 6.86
CA ASP A 270 24.81 -6.21 7.19
C ASP A 270 25.08 -4.70 7.28
N VAL A 271 24.77 -4.12 8.43
CA VAL A 271 25.41 -2.87 8.86
C VAL A 271 26.79 -3.23 9.39
N PHE A 272 27.77 -3.33 8.48
CA PHE A 272 29.15 -3.08 8.88
C PHE A 272 29.28 -1.60 9.25
N PRO A 273 30.02 -1.25 10.32
CA PRO A 273 30.25 0.14 10.68
C PRO A 273 31.09 0.78 9.56
N SER A 274 30.45 1.59 8.73
CA SER A 274 31.17 2.40 7.74
C SER A 274 32.07 3.39 8.48
N PHE A 275 33.37 3.25 8.24
CA PHE A 275 34.42 4.18 8.64
C PHE A 275 34.00 5.65 8.39
N PRO A 276 34.18 6.55 9.36
CA PRO A 276 33.80 7.96 9.20
C PRO A 276 34.82 8.66 8.28
N PHE A 277 34.48 8.79 6.99
CA PHE A 277 35.15 9.74 6.12
C PHE A 277 34.67 11.16 6.47
N PHE A 278 35.63 11.97 6.91
CA PHE A 278 35.58 13.39 7.27
C PHE A 278 34.32 14.15 6.90
N ARG A 279 33.49 14.46 7.92
CA ARG A 279 32.57 15.59 7.87
C ARG A 279 32.92 16.55 8.99
N SER A 280 33.40 17.73 8.60
CA SER A 280 33.78 18.83 9.48
C SER A 280 32.63 19.18 10.44
N LYS A 281 32.94 19.24 11.74
CA LYS A 281 32.00 19.65 12.79
C LYS A 281 31.78 21.16 12.69
N SER A 282 30.59 21.59 12.28
CA SER A 282 30.05 22.89 12.71
C SER A 282 29.05 22.63 13.83
N LYS A 283 29.38 23.11 15.05
CA LYS A 283 28.47 23.19 16.18
C LYS A 283 27.70 24.51 16.05
N HIS A 284 26.44 24.44 15.63
CA HIS A 284 25.47 25.48 15.98
C HIS A 284 24.20 24.78 16.47
N MET A 285 23.99 24.86 17.77
CA MET A 285 22.88 24.28 18.50
C MET A 285 21.86 25.39 18.66
N GLU A 286 20.88 25.47 17.75
CA GLU A 286 19.68 26.26 18.00
C GLU A 286 18.65 25.39 18.70
N LYS A 287 18.57 25.63 20.00
CA LYS A 287 17.60 25.09 20.93
C LYS A 287 16.34 25.93 20.75
N SER A 288 15.42 25.51 19.90
CA SER A 288 14.08 26.11 19.84
C SER A 288 13.26 25.53 20.98
N GLU A 289 13.03 26.36 21.99
CA GLU A 289 12.19 26.11 23.14
C GLU A 289 10.77 25.76 22.70
N SER A 290 10.31 24.57 23.09
CA SER A 290 8.92 24.18 23.01
C SER A 290 8.13 24.95 24.08
N GLY A 291 7.59 26.12 23.71
CA GLY A 291 6.50 26.75 24.44
C GLY A 291 5.21 25.89 24.32
N PRO A 292 4.28 25.96 25.29
CA PRO A 292 3.05 25.19 25.24
C PRO A 292 2.09 25.82 24.22
N LEU A 293 2.15 25.38 22.97
CA LEU A 293 1.06 25.60 22.01
C LEU A 293 -0.05 24.59 22.31
N GLY A 294 -1.27 25.11 22.46
CA GLY A 294 -2.45 24.38 22.92
C GLY A 294 -2.69 23.07 22.19
N GLU A 295 -3.02 22.04 22.98
CA GLU A 295 -3.57 20.77 22.51
C GLU A 295 -4.93 21.01 21.83
N GLN A 296 -4.92 21.44 20.57
CA GLN A 296 -6.00 21.10 19.66
C GLN A 296 -5.86 19.60 19.41
N LYS A 297 -6.75 18.79 19.99
CA LYS A 297 -6.87 17.37 19.63
C LYS A 297 -7.29 17.31 18.18
N ASP A 298 -6.33 17.21 17.27
CA ASP A 298 -6.60 16.95 15.85
C ASP A 298 -7.44 15.67 15.77
N GLY A 299 -8.64 15.80 15.22
CA GLY A 299 -9.59 14.71 15.11
C GLY A 299 -9.04 13.59 14.23
N VAL A 300 -9.64 12.40 14.32
CA VAL A 300 -9.31 11.28 13.42
C VAL A 300 -10.19 11.38 12.17
N LEU A 301 -9.60 11.19 10.98
CA LEU A 301 -10.35 11.22 9.74
C LEU A 301 -11.41 10.11 9.72
N VAL A 302 -12.67 10.51 9.55
CA VAL A 302 -13.79 9.57 9.36
C VAL A 302 -14.27 9.64 7.92
N LEU A 303 -14.30 8.50 7.24
CA LEU A 303 -14.88 8.36 5.90
C LEU A 303 -16.27 7.74 5.99
N ARG A 304 -17.21 8.25 5.21
CA ARG A 304 -18.59 7.71 5.13
C ARG A 304 -19.00 7.47 3.70
N ASN A 305 -19.98 6.58 3.50
CA ASN A 305 -20.57 6.40 2.18
C ASN A 305 -21.21 7.71 1.70
N LYS A 306 -20.90 8.11 0.46
CA LYS A 306 -21.57 9.22 -0.20
C LYS A 306 -23.05 8.89 -0.38
N SER A 307 -23.92 9.83 -0.05
CA SER A 307 -25.36 9.68 -0.28
C SER A 307 -25.63 9.62 -1.79
N PRO A 308 -26.46 8.69 -2.28
CA PRO A 308 -26.83 8.64 -3.68
C PRO A 308 -27.62 9.90 -4.07
N ARG A 309 -27.58 10.27 -5.35
CA ARG A 309 -28.39 11.35 -5.92
C ARG A 309 -29.56 10.73 -6.68
N TRP A 310 -30.70 11.42 -6.68
CA TRP A 310 -31.85 11.03 -7.48
C TRP A 310 -31.53 11.25 -8.95
N HIS A 311 -31.80 10.25 -9.79
CA HIS A 311 -31.62 10.35 -11.23
C HIS A 311 -32.99 10.29 -11.93
N GLU A 312 -33.45 11.44 -12.42
CA GLU A 312 -34.81 11.59 -12.95
C GLU A 312 -35.11 10.62 -14.10
N GLN A 313 -34.22 10.45 -15.08
CA GLN A 313 -34.50 9.57 -16.23
C GLN A 313 -34.59 8.09 -15.87
N LEU A 314 -33.86 7.65 -14.83
CA LEU A 314 -33.81 6.25 -14.39
C LEU A 314 -34.76 5.98 -13.22
N GLN A 315 -35.40 7.04 -12.68
CA GLN A 315 -36.29 6.99 -11.52
C GLN A 315 -35.69 6.20 -10.35
N CYS A 316 -34.40 6.40 -10.08
CA CYS A 316 -33.70 5.68 -9.02
C CYS A 316 -32.63 6.53 -8.33
N TRP A 317 -32.29 6.15 -7.10
CA TRP A 317 -31.17 6.71 -6.36
C TRP A 317 -29.86 6.04 -6.83
N CYS A 318 -28.95 6.81 -7.41
CA CYS A 318 -27.68 6.28 -7.90
C CYS A 318 -26.48 7.15 -7.53
N LEU A 319 -25.29 6.55 -7.56
CA LEU A 319 -24.02 7.25 -7.50
C LEU A 319 -23.44 7.34 -8.92
N ASN A 320 -22.82 8.47 -9.25
CA ASN A 320 -22.12 8.63 -10.52
C ASN A 320 -20.71 8.05 -10.43
N PHE A 321 -20.51 6.88 -11.03
CA PHE A 321 -19.22 6.19 -11.10
C PHE A 321 -18.42 6.54 -12.37
N HIS A 322 -18.87 7.50 -13.20
CA HIS A 322 -18.19 7.92 -14.43
C HIS A 322 -17.84 6.76 -15.36
N GLY A 323 -18.76 5.78 -15.50
CA GLY A 323 -18.56 4.58 -16.30
C GLY A 323 -17.60 3.53 -15.70
N ARG A 324 -16.97 3.79 -14.55
CA ARG A 324 -16.07 2.83 -13.87
C ARG A 324 -16.79 1.63 -13.27
N VAL A 325 -18.10 1.72 -13.04
CA VAL A 325 -18.93 0.66 -12.45
C VAL A 325 -20.10 0.43 -13.39
N THR A 326 -20.25 -0.82 -13.83
CA THR A 326 -21.19 -1.22 -14.89
C THR A 326 -22.23 -2.24 -14.41
N VAL A 327 -22.02 -2.86 -13.24
CA VAL A 327 -22.91 -3.89 -12.70
C VAL A 327 -23.50 -3.44 -11.38
N ALA A 328 -24.83 -3.39 -11.29
CA ALA A 328 -25.55 -3.11 -10.04
C ALA A 328 -25.18 -4.13 -8.94
N SER A 329 -24.91 -3.63 -7.74
CA SER A 329 -24.48 -4.44 -6.60
C SER A 329 -24.54 -3.63 -5.31
N VAL A 330 -24.94 -4.26 -4.20
CA VAL A 330 -24.88 -3.69 -2.84
C VAL A 330 -23.45 -3.34 -2.38
N LYS A 331 -22.45 -3.78 -3.14
CA LYS A 331 -21.03 -3.49 -2.91
C LYS A 331 -20.57 -2.20 -3.59
N ASN A 332 -21.39 -1.58 -4.42
CA ASN A 332 -21.01 -0.35 -5.11
C ASN A 332 -21.12 0.82 -4.13
N PHE A 333 -20.00 1.49 -3.85
CA PHE A 333 -19.98 2.63 -2.94
C PHE A 333 -18.90 3.64 -3.32
N GLN A 334 -19.10 4.88 -2.87
CA GLN A 334 -18.09 5.93 -2.85
C GLN A 334 -17.93 6.36 -1.40
N LEU A 335 -16.70 6.55 -0.92
CA LEU A 335 -16.42 7.13 0.39
C LEU A 335 -15.93 8.57 0.24
N VAL A 336 -16.42 9.43 1.13
CA VAL A 336 -16.03 10.84 1.27
C VAL A 336 -15.69 11.13 2.72
N ALA A 337 -14.96 12.22 2.99
CA ALA A 337 -14.68 12.64 4.36
C ALA A 337 -15.95 13.13 5.06
N SER A 338 -16.13 12.75 6.32
CA SER A 338 -17.21 13.24 7.17
C SER A 338 -16.89 14.67 7.63
N PRO A 339 -17.82 15.63 7.50
CA PRO A 339 -17.64 16.95 8.08
C PRO A 339 -17.66 16.85 9.61
N GLU A 340 -16.72 17.51 10.28
CA GLU A 340 -16.57 17.48 11.73
C GLU A 340 -17.68 18.29 12.44
N ASN A 341 -18.14 19.39 11.82
CA ASN A 341 -19.12 20.32 12.39
C ASN A 341 -20.28 20.68 11.44
N GLY A 342 -20.63 19.78 10.52
CA GLY A 342 -21.82 19.93 9.65
C GLY A 342 -21.69 20.88 8.45
N VAL A 343 -20.67 21.76 8.40
CA VAL A 343 -20.39 22.56 7.18
C VAL A 343 -19.46 21.76 6.27
N ALA A 344 -20.05 21.10 5.27
CA ALA A 344 -19.29 20.38 4.26
C ALA A 344 -18.65 21.39 3.28
N GLY A 345 -17.34 21.60 3.42
CA GLY A 345 -16.55 22.27 2.39
C GLY A 345 -16.37 21.39 1.13
N PRO A 346 -15.87 21.93 0.01
CA PRO A 346 -15.64 21.18 -1.23
C PRO A 346 -14.79 19.92 -1.05
N GLU A 347 -13.84 19.94 -0.12
CA GLU A 347 -12.99 18.79 0.25
C GLU A 347 -13.80 17.59 0.76
N HIS A 348 -14.93 17.82 1.44
CA HIS A 348 -15.80 16.78 1.98
C HIS A 348 -16.70 16.12 0.94
N GLU A 349 -16.77 16.67 -0.28
CA GLU A 349 -17.48 16.04 -1.40
C GLU A 349 -16.58 15.21 -2.32
N LYS A 350 -15.26 15.38 -2.17
CA LYS A 350 -14.25 14.66 -2.97
C LYS A 350 -14.28 13.17 -2.62
N ILE A 351 -14.43 12.35 -3.66
CA ILE A 351 -14.52 10.89 -3.53
C ILE A 351 -13.14 10.32 -3.18
N ILE A 352 -12.88 9.97 -1.92
CA ILE A 352 -11.58 9.44 -1.48
C ILE A 352 -11.37 7.98 -1.97
N LEU A 353 -12.44 7.19 -1.97
CA LEU A 353 -12.45 5.81 -2.45
C LEU A 353 -13.72 5.55 -3.27
N GLN A 354 -13.57 4.96 -4.44
CA GLN A 354 -14.65 4.49 -5.28
C GLN A 354 -14.49 2.99 -5.52
N PHE A 355 -15.52 2.21 -5.24
CA PHE A 355 -15.50 0.77 -5.42
C PHE A 355 -16.79 0.31 -6.08
N GLY A 356 -16.69 -0.62 -7.04
CA GLY A 356 -17.89 -1.23 -7.59
C GLY A 356 -17.64 -2.40 -8.53
N LYS A 357 -18.73 -3.11 -8.80
CA LYS A 357 -18.74 -4.34 -9.57
C LYS A 357 -18.81 -4.05 -11.08
N VAL A 358 -18.02 -4.81 -11.83
CA VAL A 358 -17.97 -4.73 -13.30
C VAL A 358 -18.09 -6.09 -13.96
N GLY A 359 -17.91 -7.18 -13.20
CA GLY A 359 -18.12 -8.55 -13.66
C GLY A 359 -18.43 -9.49 -12.50
N LYS A 360 -18.50 -10.80 -12.79
CA LYS A 360 -18.81 -11.84 -11.77
C LYS A 360 -17.81 -11.84 -10.60
N ASP A 361 -16.54 -11.64 -10.93
CA ASP A 361 -15.39 -11.71 -10.02
C ASP A 361 -14.36 -10.60 -10.30
N LEU A 362 -14.82 -9.51 -10.91
CA LEU A 362 -14.03 -8.33 -11.25
C LEU A 362 -14.72 -7.08 -10.70
N PHE A 363 -13.94 -6.22 -10.06
CA PHE A 363 -14.39 -5.00 -9.39
C PHE A 363 -13.40 -3.87 -9.66
N THR A 364 -13.87 -2.65 -9.87
CA THR A 364 -13.01 -1.46 -9.90
C THR A 364 -12.80 -0.93 -8.48
N MET A 365 -11.60 -0.44 -8.21
CA MET A 365 -11.22 0.19 -6.96
C MET A 365 -10.36 1.41 -7.29
N ASP A 366 -10.90 2.60 -7.14
CA ASP A 366 -10.16 3.83 -7.43
C ASP A 366 -9.98 4.61 -6.12
N TYR A 367 -8.78 5.05 -5.81
CA TYR A 367 -8.48 5.72 -4.53
C TYR A 367 -7.62 6.95 -4.73
N ARG A 368 -7.63 7.87 -3.76
CA ARG A 368 -6.75 9.04 -3.75
C ARG A 368 -6.28 9.33 -2.32
N TYR A 369 -5.46 10.38 -2.20
CA TYR A 369 -5.11 10.98 -0.92
C TYR A 369 -6.35 11.20 -0.03
N PRO A 370 -6.30 10.97 1.30
CA PRO A 370 -5.11 10.68 2.12
C PRO A 370 -4.81 9.19 2.32
N ILE A 371 -5.55 8.28 1.67
CA ILE A 371 -5.41 6.85 1.92
C ILE A 371 -4.41 6.19 0.98
N SER A 372 -3.82 5.09 1.43
CA SER A 372 -2.93 4.23 0.66
C SER A 372 -3.68 3.12 -0.08
N ALA A 373 -3.03 2.48 -1.06
CA ALA A 373 -3.59 1.30 -1.74
C ALA A 373 -3.90 0.16 -0.77
N PHE A 374 -3.05 -0.05 0.24
CA PHE A 374 -3.25 -1.04 1.29
C PHE A 374 -4.54 -0.76 2.09
N GLN A 375 -4.73 0.47 2.56
CA GLN A 375 -5.93 0.86 3.30
C GLN A 375 -7.18 0.75 2.42
N ALA A 376 -7.13 1.29 1.20
CA ALA A 376 -8.23 1.21 0.23
C ALA A 376 -8.65 -0.23 -0.06
N PHE A 377 -7.66 -1.12 -0.28
CA PHE A 377 -7.91 -2.53 -0.54
C PHE A 377 -8.54 -3.23 0.66
N ALA A 378 -7.99 -3.01 1.87
CA ALA A 378 -8.55 -3.57 3.10
C ALA A 378 -9.99 -3.09 3.36
N ILE A 379 -10.29 -1.82 3.06
CA ILE A 379 -11.66 -1.28 3.12
C ILE A 379 -12.57 -2.04 2.15
N CYS A 380 -12.16 -2.21 0.89
CA CYS A 380 -12.96 -2.93 -0.11
C CYS A 380 -13.17 -4.40 0.27
N LEU A 381 -12.16 -5.07 0.83
CA LEU A 381 -12.24 -6.46 1.30
C LEU A 381 -13.36 -6.67 2.33
N SER A 382 -13.64 -5.68 3.19
CA SER A 382 -14.72 -5.77 4.18
C SER A 382 -16.10 -5.95 3.54
N SER A 383 -16.33 -5.36 2.34
CA SER A 383 -17.60 -5.47 1.60
C SER A 383 -17.87 -6.88 1.03
N PHE A 384 -16.85 -7.74 0.96
CA PHE A 384 -16.97 -9.12 0.50
C PHE A 384 -17.37 -10.08 1.63
N ASP A 385 -17.31 -9.66 2.89
CA ASP A 385 -17.68 -10.52 4.02
C ASP A 385 -19.21 -10.49 4.23
N THR A 386 -19.93 -11.36 3.54
CA THR A 386 -21.37 -11.56 3.71
C THR A 386 -21.61 -12.57 4.83
N LYS A 387 -21.90 -12.07 6.04
CA LYS A 387 -22.42 -12.86 7.18
C LYS A 387 -23.90 -12.56 7.42
N ILE A 388 -24.55 -13.28 8.32
CA ILE A 388 -26.02 -13.33 8.51
C ILE A 388 -26.69 -11.94 8.65
N ALA A 389 -26.01 -10.95 9.22
CA ALA A 389 -26.55 -9.58 9.35
C ALA A 389 -26.28 -8.68 8.13
N CYS A 390 -25.70 -9.27 7.09
CA CYS A 390 -25.21 -8.66 5.86
C CYS A 390 -25.86 -9.26 4.61
N GLU A 391 -27.09 -9.77 4.71
CA GLU A 391 -27.99 -10.03 3.56
C GLU A 391 -29.13 -9.03 3.52
#